data_AF-A0A9X6PBC9-F1
#
_entry.id   AF-A0A9X6PBC9-F1
#
_cell.length_a   1.000
_cell.length_b   1.000
_cell.length_c   1.000
_cell.angle_alpha   90.00
_cell.angle_beta   90.00
_cell.angle_gamma   90.00
#
_symmetry.space_group_name_H-M   'P 1'
#
loop_
_entity.id
_entity.type
_entity.pdbx_description
1 polymer ?
#
loop_
_entity_poly.entity_id
_entity_poly.type
_entity_poly.pdbx_seq_one_letter_code
_entity_poly.pdbx_strand_id
1 'polypeptide(L)'
;MKISQYKVIQINKRKIYIGSPKQKDLDRKVHEDLKRKYRLYNKNRDYIIRSIINTLVDSSENIVAGGKFTIINIDIADFFSSINTHRLYRRILRSGIIKDTSLRKIKQIVFSSKIKGIPQGVSFSSALAEIYLEDFDKKIPLVYSNLILFKRYVDDIIIICWGDHTQKVVDEGKSTDKNLKIMKDILGDLQLGMNKKHSVEVVDAESEFKFSYLGYTFTGQTQSEKLNVSVDSKKIKKYKKSIRMLFSKFNRGVKSQSRFYKLYYNLRNLLWETGTKNFKNGKEFTFGFKYNYREINDYSSFDEINQELKSQIYKAKSFNNQQKRLLHSLFLDKDKVQKFNFNSASKPQLIGIMRKLNVTPQSSIGTERLCDVWISQIFKELYN
;
A
#
# COMPACT_ATOMS: atom_id res chain seq x y z
N MET A 1 10.56 21.10 17.89
CA MET A 1 10.78 19.73 18.42
C MET A 1 11.66 18.96 17.46
N LYS A 2 12.82 18.50 17.94
CA LYS A 2 13.88 17.84 17.13
C LYS A 2 13.51 16.39 16.82
N ILE A 3 14.03 15.83 15.72
CA ILE A 3 13.81 14.42 15.38
C ILE A 3 14.39 13.45 16.44
N SER A 4 15.40 13.89 17.20
CA SER A 4 16.00 13.08 18.27
C SER A 4 15.00 12.64 19.34
N GLN A 5 13.83 13.27 19.41
CA GLN A 5 12.76 12.97 20.35
C GLN A 5 11.74 11.95 19.80
N TYR A 6 11.94 11.41 18.59
CA TYR A 6 11.05 10.42 17.98
C TYR A 6 11.52 9.01 18.35
N LYS A 7 10.58 8.11 18.65
CA LYS A 7 10.88 6.69 18.82
C LYS A 7 11.22 6.10 17.44
N VAL A 8 12.35 5.42 17.34
CA VAL A 8 12.77 4.75 16.11
C VAL A 8 12.42 3.26 16.20
N ILE A 9 11.76 2.74 15.18
CA ILE A 9 11.48 1.31 15.01
C ILE A 9 12.09 0.85 13.70
N GLN A 10 12.79 -0.28 13.72
CA GLN A 10 13.30 -0.93 12.52
C GLN A 10 12.26 -1.91 11.99
N ILE A 11 11.79 -1.71 10.76
CA ILE A 11 10.93 -2.67 10.05
C ILE A 11 11.67 -3.11 8.79
N ASN A 12 12.10 -4.37 8.77
CA ASN A 12 13.01 -4.90 7.75
C ASN A 12 14.31 -4.04 7.68
N LYS A 13 14.59 -3.45 6.52
CA LYS A 13 15.75 -2.56 6.29
C LYS A 13 15.43 -1.08 6.55
N ARG A 14 14.18 -0.71 6.88
CA ARG A 14 13.72 0.68 6.98
C ARG A 14 13.63 1.14 8.44
N LYS A 15 14.16 2.35 8.71
CA LYS A 15 13.98 3.06 9.99
C LYS A 15 12.70 3.90 9.93
N ILE A 16 11.78 3.66 10.86
CA ILE A 16 10.52 4.40 10.98
C ILE A 16 10.53 5.24 12.26
N TYR A 17 10.28 6.53 12.10
CA TYR A 17 10.24 7.51 13.18
C TYR A 17 8.81 7.72 13.64
N ILE A 18 8.56 7.53 14.93
CA ILE A 18 7.24 7.61 15.53
C ILE A 18 7.25 8.69 16.61
N GLY A 19 6.52 9.78 16.34
CA GLY A 19 6.33 10.85 17.31
C GLY A 19 5.36 10.48 18.44
N SER A 20 5.55 11.12 19.59
CA SER A 20 4.55 11.29 20.66
C SER A 20 3.25 11.91 20.11
N PRO A 21 2.12 11.83 20.84
CA PRO A 21 0.87 12.45 20.43
C PRO A 21 1.01 13.93 20.04
N LYS A 22 1.66 14.73 20.90
CA LYS A 22 1.94 16.16 20.64
C LYS A 22 2.74 16.38 19.35
N GLN A 23 3.75 15.54 19.08
CA GLN A 23 4.54 15.63 17.84
C GLN A 23 3.69 15.31 16.61
N LYS A 24 2.85 14.28 16.69
CA LYS A 24 1.98 13.87 15.57
C LYS A 24 0.99 14.95 15.20
N ASP A 25 0.43 15.65 16.18
CA ASP A 25 -0.47 16.78 15.92
C ASP A 25 0.24 17.93 15.22
N LEU A 26 1.46 18.27 15.66
CA LEU A 26 2.26 19.29 14.98
C LEU A 26 2.61 18.86 13.56
N ASP A 27 3.08 17.62 13.39
CA ASP A 27 3.45 17.07 12.09
C ASP A 27 2.24 17.05 11.13
N ARG A 28 1.04 16.77 11.65
CA ARG A 28 -0.22 16.86 10.90
C ARG A 28 -0.55 18.28 10.47
N LYS A 29 -0.40 19.27 11.35
CA LYS A 29 -0.62 20.69 10.98
C LYS A 29 0.31 21.12 9.83
N VAL A 30 1.58 20.70 9.87
CA VAL A 30 2.54 20.94 8.77
C VAL A 30 2.11 20.21 7.49
N HIS A 31 1.68 18.95 7.60
CA HIS A 31 1.18 18.19 6.46
C HIS A 31 -0.03 18.88 5.80
N GLU A 32 -1.01 19.32 6.58
CA GLU A 32 -2.20 20.03 6.09
C GLU A 32 -1.83 21.36 5.42
N ASP A 33 -0.83 22.06 5.96
CA ASP A 33 -0.33 23.30 5.38
C ASP A 33 0.31 23.09 4.00
N LEU A 34 1.24 22.12 3.91
CA LEU A 34 1.85 21.72 2.64
C LEU A 34 0.79 21.26 1.64
N LYS A 35 -0.11 20.37 2.07
CA LYS A 35 -1.16 19.80 1.21
C LYS A 35 -2.04 20.89 0.59
N ARG A 36 -2.50 21.84 1.40
CA ARG A 36 -3.36 22.94 0.94
C ARG A 36 -2.63 23.87 -0.02
N LYS A 37 -1.42 24.29 0.35
CA LYS A 37 -0.66 25.31 -0.39
C LYS A 37 -0.09 24.80 -1.71
N TYR A 38 0.37 23.55 -1.74
CA TYR A 38 0.86 22.88 -2.96
C TYR A 38 -0.25 22.12 -3.72
N ARG A 39 -1.51 22.22 -3.28
CA ARG A 39 -2.66 21.51 -3.89
C ARG A 39 -2.41 20.00 -4.07
N LEU A 40 -1.75 19.39 -3.08
CA LEU A 40 -1.38 17.97 -3.15
C LEU A 40 -2.64 17.10 -2.99
N TYR A 41 -2.82 16.17 -3.92
CA TYR A 41 -3.87 15.17 -3.87
C TYR A 41 -3.30 13.83 -3.41
N ASN A 42 -4.12 13.06 -2.69
CA ASN A 42 -3.76 11.71 -2.31
C ASN A 42 -3.96 10.80 -3.53
N LYS A 43 -2.87 10.22 -4.04
CA LYS A 43 -2.95 9.24 -5.12
C LYS A 43 -3.66 7.99 -4.60
N ASN A 44 -4.74 7.60 -5.26
CA ASN A 44 -5.54 6.43 -4.89
C ASN A 44 -5.04 5.21 -5.68
N ARG A 45 -4.56 4.18 -4.98
CA ARG A 45 -4.05 2.94 -5.58
C ARG A 45 -5.08 2.29 -6.50
N ASP A 46 -6.34 2.22 -6.09
CA ASP A 46 -7.36 1.53 -6.87
C ASP A 46 -7.73 2.30 -8.13
N TYR A 47 -7.74 3.64 -8.05
CA TYR A 47 -7.88 4.47 -9.24
C TYR A 47 -6.72 4.26 -10.23
N ILE A 48 -5.49 4.13 -9.73
CA ILE A 48 -4.33 3.86 -10.59
C ILE A 48 -4.47 2.48 -11.25
N ILE A 49 -4.86 1.45 -10.49
CA ILE A 49 -5.03 0.09 -11.02
C ILE A 49 -6.15 0.05 -12.08
N ARG A 50 -7.30 0.66 -11.82
CA ARG A 50 -8.38 0.79 -12.82
C ARG A 50 -7.91 1.55 -14.06
N SER A 51 -7.13 2.61 -13.88
CA SER A 51 -6.58 3.35 -15.01
C SER A 51 -5.63 2.49 -15.85
N ILE A 52 -4.88 1.57 -15.26
CA ILE A 52 -4.04 0.61 -16.00
C ILE A 52 -4.92 -0.39 -16.75
N ILE A 53 -5.93 -0.97 -16.08
CA ILE A 53 -6.87 -1.92 -16.70
C ILE A 53 -7.55 -1.26 -17.90
N ASN A 54 -8.18 -0.10 -17.72
CA ASN A 54 -8.88 0.65 -18.77
C ASN A 54 -7.96 1.13 -19.90
N THR A 55 -6.65 1.24 -19.67
CA THR A 55 -5.68 1.54 -20.73
C THR A 55 -5.39 0.30 -21.59
N LEU A 56 -5.45 -0.89 -21.01
CA LEU A 56 -5.08 -2.15 -21.67
C LEU A 56 -6.27 -2.85 -22.33
N VAL A 57 -7.50 -2.46 -22.01
CA VAL A 57 -8.71 -3.07 -22.57
C VAL A 57 -9.58 -2.07 -23.35
N ASP A 58 -10.32 -2.58 -24.32
CA ASP A 58 -11.34 -1.85 -25.08
C ASP A 58 -12.71 -1.84 -24.35
N SER A 59 -13.73 -1.27 -24.99
CA SER A 59 -15.09 -1.19 -24.46
C SER A 59 -15.76 -2.57 -24.23
N SER A 60 -15.24 -3.62 -24.85
CA SER A 60 -15.70 -5.00 -24.71
C SER A 60 -14.92 -5.79 -23.65
N GLU A 61 -14.08 -5.09 -22.86
CA GLU A 61 -13.11 -5.66 -21.91
C GLU A 61 -12.05 -6.55 -22.57
N ASN A 62 -11.89 -6.43 -23.90
CA ASN A 62 -10.88 -7.18 -24.62
C ASN A 62 -9.56 -6.43 -24.62
N ILE A 63 -8.43 -7.14 -24.60
CA ILE A 63 -7.13 -6.49 -24.76
C ILE A 63 -7.14 -5.70 -26.07
N VAL A 64 -6.72 -4.43 -26.03
CA VAL A 64 -6.79 -3.54 -27.21
C VAL A 64 -6.03 -4.19 -28.38
N ALA A 65 -6.79 -4.65 -29.38
CA ALA A 65 -6.27 -5.47 -30.46
C ALA A 65 -5.36 -4.68 -31.41
N GLY A 66 -4.30 -5.33 -31.89
CA GLY A 66 -3.48 -4.87 -33.02
C GLY A 66 -2.45 -3.78 -32.73
N GLY A 67 -2.38 -3.28 -31.49
CA GLY A 67 -1.42 -2.24 -31.13
C GLY A 67 -0.24 -2.78 -30.33
N LYS A 68 0.97 -2.67 -30.88
CA LYS A 68 2.22 -2.89 -30.14
C LYS A 68 2.37 -1.82 -29.07
N PHE A 69 2.71 -2.16 -27.83
CA PHE A 69 2.97 -1.16 -26.77
C PHE A 69 4.16 -1.55 -25.89
N THR A 70 4.78 -0.56 -25.25
CA THR A 70 5.89 -0.77 -24.33
C THR A 70 5.48 -0.39 -22.91
N ILE A 71 5.69 -1.30 -21.96
CA ILE A 71 5.45 -1.09 -20.53
C ILE A 71 6.78 -0.91 -19.83
N ILE A 72 6.91 0.20 -19.11
CA ILE A 72 8.13 0.55 -18.38
C ILE A 72 7.76 0.66 -16.90
N ASN A 73 8.29 -0.25 -16.09
CA ASN A 73 8.14 -0.25 -14.63
C ASN A 73 9.45 0.18 -13.97
N ILE A 74 9.38 1.21 -13.15
CA ILE A 74 10.54 1.79 -12.46
C ILE A 74 10.23 1.90 -10.97
N ASP A 75 11.21 1.56 -10.14
CA ASP A 75 11.18 1.77 -8.70
C ASP A 75 12.37 2.65 -8.29
N ILE A 76 12.12 3.70 -7.51
CA ILE A 76 13.17 4.62 -7.06
C ILE A 76 13.91 4.01 -5.85
N ALA A 77 15.23 3.89 -5.95
CA ALA A 77 16.06 3.29 -4.91
C ALA A 77 16.11 4.15 -3.63
N ASP A 78 15.72 3.54 -2.51
CA ASP A 78 15.77 4.13 -1.16
C ASP A 78 15.18 5.56 -1.10
N PHE A 79 14.12 5.81 -1.87
CA PHE A 79 13.61 7.14 -2.22
C PHE A 79 13.63 8.17 -1.08
N PHE A 80 12.95 7.91 0.05
CA PHE A 80 12.90 8.84 1.18
C PHE A 80 14.29 9.22 1.71
N SER A 81 15.22 8.24 1.76
CA SER A 81 16.58 8.44 2.24
C SER A 81 17.49 9.11 1.20
N SER A 82 17.13 9.03 -0.08
CA SER A 82 17.89 9.57 -1.22
C SER A 82 17.50 11.01 -1.58
N ILE A 83 16.37 11.53 -1.08
CA ILE A 83 15.93 12.90 -1.36
C ILE A 83 16.99 13.92 -0.95
N ASN A 84 17.38 14.80 -1.88
CA ASN A 84 18.24 15.94 -1.57
C ASN A 84 17.47 16.98 -0.75
N THR A 85 17.75 17.00 0.55
CA THR A 85 17.13 17.84 1.56
C THR A 85 17.36 19.34 1.32
N HIS A 86 18.55 19.72 0.84
CA HIS A 86 18.88 21.09 0.55
C HIS A 86 18.11 21.64 -0.66
N ARG A 87 18.03 20.87 -1.76
CA ARG A 87 17.24 21.19 -2.95
C ARG A 87 15.76 21.32 -2.60
N LEU A 88 15.22 20.34 -1.88
CA LEU A 88 13.84 20.34 -1.42
C LEU A 88 13.53 21.58 -0.58
N TYR A 89 14.37 21.87 0.42
CA TYR A 89 14.15 23.00 1.30
C TYR A 89 14.24 24.34 0.55
N ARG A 90 15.20 24.50 -0.37
CA ARG A 90 15.33 25.69 -1.21
C ARG A 90 14.07 25.91 -2.06
N ARG A 91 13.51 24.84 -2.66
CA ARG A 91 12.24 24.90 -3.42
C ARG A 91 11.09 25.39 -2.54
N ILE A 92 10.98 24.85 -1.33
CA ILE A 92 9.91 25.23 -0.38
C ILE A 92 10.09 26.66 0.13
N LEU A 93 11.32 27.09 0.38
CA LEU A 93 11.61 28.45 0.82
C LEU A 93 11.28 29.49 -0.26
N ARG A 94 11.69 29.21 -1.51
CA ARG A 94 11.45 30.11 -2.66
C ARG A 94 9.98 30.31 -3.02
N SER A 95 9.12 29.34 -2.70
CA SER A 95 7.70 29.48 -3.01
C SER A 95 7.01 30.53 -2.13
N GLY A 96 7.50 30.80 -0.92
CA GLY A 96 6.94 31.82 -0.02
C GLY A 96 5.52 31.52 0.49
N ILE A 97 4.91 30.39 0.12
CA ILE A 97 3.49 30.10 0.39
C ILE A 97 3.23 29.37 1.72
N ILE A 98 4.28 28.87 2.39
CA ILE A 98 4.19 28.05 3.61
C ILE A 98 4.36 28.91 4.85
N LYS A 99 3.61 28.59 5.93
CA LYS A 99 3.71 29.30 7.20
C LYS A 99 5.10 29.17 7.81
N ASP A 100 5.60 30.23 8.45
CA ASP A 100 6.90 30.23 9.13
C ASP A 100 7.03 29.12 10.19
N THR A 101 5.96 28.86 10.95
CA THR A 101 5.94 27.76 11.93
C THR A 101 6.14 26.38 11.29
N SER A 102 5.52 26.15 10.12
CA SER A 102 5.70 24.95 9.31
C SER A 102 7.13 24.87 8.75
N LEU A 103 7.65 25.98 8.21
CA LEU A 103 9.02 26.06 7.68
C LEU A 103 10.07 25.75 8.74
N ARG A 104 9.95 26.31 9.94
CA ARG A 104 10.85 26.02 11.07
C ARG A 104 10.86 24.53 11.42
N LYS A 105 9.68 23.90 11.44
CA LYS A 105 9.55 22.46 11.73
C LYS A 105 10.16 21.59 10.62
N ILE A 106 9.92 21.93 9.35
CA ILE A 106 10.53 21.27 8.19
C ILE A 106 12.06 21.38 8.28
N LYS A 107 12.59 22.60 8.50
CA LYS A 107 14.04 22.85 8.65
C LYS A 107 14.66 21.97 9.73
N GLN A 108 14.04 21.87 10.91
CA GLN A 108 14.53 21.06 12.02
C GLN A 108 14.63 19.56 11.71
N ILE A 109 13.77 19.05 10.82
CA ILE A 109 13.72 17.63 10.46
C ILE A 109 14.64 17.32 9.27
N VAL A 110 14.58 18.17 8.24
CA VAL A 110 15.29 18.00 6.97
C VAL A 110 16.81 18.20 7.11
N PHE A 111 17.26 19.06 8.03
CA PHE A 111 18.70 19.30 8.31
C PHE A 111 19.21 18.60 9.57
N SER A 112 18.50 17.59 10.07
CA SER A 112 19.01 16.79 11.18
C SER A 112 20.11 15.85 10.72
N SER A 113 21.30 15.92 11.35
CA SER A 113 22.41 14.99 11.11
C SER A 113 22.09 13.51 11.38
N LYS A 114 21.00 13.22 12.12
CA LYS A 114 20.55 11.86 12.42
C LYS A 114 19.82 11.17 11.26
N ILE A 115 19.45 11.90 10.20
CA ILE A 115 18.67 11.36 9.07
C ILE A 115 19.37 11.68 7.76
N LYS A 116 19.45 10.68 6.88
CA LYS A 116 19.73 10.88 5.46
C LYS A 116 18.39 11.06 4.74
N GLY A 117 18.23 12.12 3.95
CA GLY A 117 16.97 12.42 3.27
C GLY A 117 15.86 12.90 4.22
N ILE A 118 14.63 12.42 4.01
CA ILE A 118 13.47 12.73 4.84
C ILE A 118 12.99 11.50 5.64
N PRO A 119 12.49 11.66 6.88
CA PRO A 119 12.17 10.53 7.73
C PRO A 119 10.88 9.82 7.34
N GLN A 120 10.90 8.48 7.33
CA GLN A 120 9.67 7.68 7.21
C GLN A 120 8.92 7.62 8.54
N GLY A 121 7.58 7.69 8.49
CA GLY A 121 6.72 7.65 9.69
C GLY A 121 6.30 9.03 10.22
N VAL A 122 6.91 10.11 9.73
CA VAL A 122 6.46 11.49 9.97
C VAL A 122 5.41 11.86 8.90
N SER A 123 4.27 12.41 9.34
CA SER A 123 3.10 12.59 8.46
C SER A 123 3.34 13.54 7.28
N PHE A 124 4.12 14.60 7.47
CA PHE A 124 4.40 15.56 6.39
C PHE A 124 5.50 15.08 5.42
N SER A 125 6.24 14.00 5.72
CA SER A 125 7.28 13.48 4.82
C SER A 125 6.71 13.01 3.48
N SER A 126 5.50 12.46 3.44
CA SER A 126 4.85 12.10 2.18
C SER A 126 4.56 13.33 1.32
N ALA A 127 4.11 14.43 1.93
CA ALA A 127 3.87 15.69 1.23
C ALA A 127 5.18 16.27 0.66
N LEU A 128 6.27 16.22 1.44
CA LEU A 128 7.60 16.63 0.98
C LEU A 128 8.10 15.79 -0.20
N ALA A 129 7.87 14.47 -0.17
CA ALA A 129 8.23 13.57 -1.25
C ALA A 129 7.47 13.88 -2.56
N GLU A 130 6.17 14.18 -2.47
CA GLU A 130 5.37 14.59 -3.63
C GLU A 130 5.85 15.93 -4.21
N ILE A 131 6.16 16.92 -3.36
CA ILE A 131 6.73 18.20 -3.80
C ILE A 131 8.08 18.00 -4.50
N TYR A 132 8.90 17.06 -4.03
CA TYR A 132 10.20 16.77 -4.61
C TYR A 132 10.10 16.23 -6.05
N LEU A 133 9.11 15.37 -6.31
CA LEU A 133 8.88 14.72 -7.60
C LEU A 133 7.90 15.48 -8.50
N GLU A 134 7.51 16.71 -8.16
CA GLU A 134 6.58 17.48 -8.98
C GLU A 134 7.18 17.83 -10.36
N ASP A 135 8.47 18.19 -10.43
CA ASP A 135 9.13 18.47 -11.72
C ASP A 135 9.39 17.19 -12.51
N PHE A 136 9.63 16.08 -11.80
CA PHE A 136 9.69 14.75 -12.40
C PHE A 136 8.38 14.43 -13.12
N ASP A 137 7.25 14.55 -12.42
CA ASP A 137 5.92 14.25 -12.95
C ASP A 137 5.58 15.13 -14.17
N LYS A 138 6.06 16.39 -14.21
CA LYS A 138 5.90 17.30 -15.36
C LYS A 138 6.80 16.96 -16.55
N LYS A 139 8.00 16.41 -16.30
CA LYS A 139 9.00 16.10 -17.35
C LYS A 139 8.63 14.84 -18.13
N ILE A 140 8.03 13.83 -17.49
CA ILE A 140 7.73 12.53 -18.12
C ILE A 140 6.88 12.67 -19.40
N PRO A 141 5.73 13.38 -19.42
CA PRO A 141 4.94 13.54 -20.63
C PRO A 141 5.64 14.29 -21.77
N LEU A 142 6.65 15.11 -21.45
CA LEU A 142 7.42 15.86 -22.45
C LEU A 142 8.51 15.02 -23.11
N VAL A 143 8.97 13.96 -22.43
CA VAL A 143 10.08 13.13 -22.87
C VAL A 143 9.62 11.90 -23.64
N TYR A 144 8.47 11.33 -23.26
CA TYR A 144 7.93 10.14 -23.91
C TYR A 144 6.94 10.51 -25.02
N SER A 145 7.34 10.31 -26.27
CA SER A 145 6.41 10.34 -27.40
C SER A 145 5.43 9.18 -27.29
N ASN A 146 4.23 9.35 -27.84
CA ASN A 146 3.18 8.31 -27.85
C ASN A 146 2.81 7.77 -26.45
N LEU A 147 2.94 8.60 -25.41
CA LEU A 147 2.58 8.26 -24.04
C LEU A 147 1.07 8.01 -23.93
N ILE A 148 0.69 6.81 -23.50
CA ILE A 148 -0.70 6.42 -23.23
C ILE A 148 -1.04 6.65 -21.77
N LEU A 149 -0.16 6.17 -20.88
CA LEU A 149 -0.40 6.20 -19.45
C LEU A 149 0.90 6.47 -18.70
N PHE A 150 0.85 7.44 -17.79
CA PHE A 150 1.86 7.62 -16.75
C PHE A 150 1.18 7.66 -15.39
N LYS A 151 1.58 6.76 -14.49
CA LYS A 151 1.14 6.77 -13.09
C LYS A 151 2.33 6.55 -12.19
N ARG A 152 2.42 7.34 -11.12
CA ARG A 152 3.39 7.17 -10.03
C ARG A 152 2.66 7.00 -8.71
N TYR A 153 3.05 6.03 -7.91
CA TYR A 153 2.60 5.87 -6.52
C TYR A 153 3.81 5.90 -5.59
N VAL A 154 4.09 7.08 -5.05
CA VAL A 154 5.30 7.34 -4.26
C VAL A 154 6.56 7.08 -5.10
N ASP A 155 7.24 5.95 -4.89
CA ASP A 155 8.48 5.49 -5.51
C ASP A 155 8.25 4.53 -6.68
N ASP A 156 7.08 3.89 -6.77
CA ASP A 156 6.69 3.02 -7.87
C ASP A 156 6.17 3.87 -9.06
N ILE A 157 6.71 3.64 -10.27
CA ILE A 157 6.35 4.34 -11.51
C ILE A 157 6.00 3.30 -12.58
N ILE A 158 4.91 3.56 -13.30
CA ILE A 158 4.53 2.84 -14.52
C ILE A 158 4.29 3.82 -15.66
N ILE A 159 4.87 3.51 -16.81
CA ILE A 159 4.70 4.22 -18.08
C ILE A 159 4.27 3.20 -19.13
N ILE A 160 3.27 3.55 -19.94
CA ILE A 160 2.82 2.75 -21.09
C ILE A 160 2.80 3.66 -22.31
N CYS A 161 3.50 3.25 -23.38
CA CYS A 161 3.61 3.98 -24.64
C CYS A 161 3.20 3.12 -25.83
N TRP A 162 2.60 3.72 -26.86
CA TRP A 162 2.33 3.01 -28.12
C TRP A 162 3.62 2.76 -28.89
N GLY A 163 3.73 1.57 -29.48
CA GLY A 163 4.84 1.11 -30.29
C GLY A 163 5.95 0.43 -29.49
N ASP A 164 7.00 0.07 -30.22
CA ASP A 164 8.25 -0.45 -29.66
C ASP A 164 9.17 0.70 -29.25
N HIS A 165 9.45 0.80 -27.96
CA HIS A 165 10.40 1.77 -27.42
C HIS A 165 11.70 1.12 -26.92
N THR A 166 11.95 -0.17 -27.19
CA THR A 166 13.11 -0.92 -26.64
C THR A 166 14.43 -0.74 -27.37
N GLN A 167 14.65 0.46 -27.88
CA GLN A 167 15.90 0.80 -28.56
C GLN A 167 17.07 0.63 -27.59
N LYS A 168 18.06 -0.19 -27.97
CA LYS A 168 19.31 -0.31 -27.21
C LYS A 168 20.22 0.87 -27.49
N VAL A 169 20.86 1.36 -26.44
CA VAL A 169 21.85 2.44 -26.49
C VAL A 169 23.08 2.04 -25.68
N VAL A 170 24.22 2.65 -25.96
CA VAL A 170 25.42 2.49 -25.12
C VAL A 170 25.35 3.52 -23.98
N ASP A 171 25.47 3.04 -22.75
CA ASP A 171 25.59 3.85 -21.54
C ASP A 171 26.74 3.29 -20.68
N GLU A 172 27.72 4.12 -20.33
CA GLU A 172 28.92 3.72 -19.56
C GLU A 172 29.61 2.45 -20.11
N GLY A 173 29.71 2.33 -21.42
CA GLY A 173 30.35 1.19 -22.10
C GLY A 173 29.51 -0.10 -22.10
N LYS A 174 28.25 -0.06 -21.65
CA LYS A 174 27.32 -1.20 -21.66
C LYS A 174 26.11 -0.93 -22.52
N SER A 175 25.64 -1.95 -23.23
CA SER A 175 24.36 -1.88 -23.93
C SER A 175 23.21 -1.88 -22.90
N THR A 176 22.36 -0.86 -22.95
CA THR A 176 21.20 -0.67 -22.06
C THR A 176 19.98 -0.25 -22.87
N ASP A 177 18.80 -0.41 -22.31
CA ASP A 177 17.56 0.08 -22.91
C ASP A 177 17.50 1.63 -22.83
N LYS A 178 17.13 2.29 -23.93
CA LYS A 178 17.03 3.75 -24.03
C LYS A 178 16.10 4.35 -22.97
N ASN A 179 15.00 3.68 -22.64
CA ASN A 179 14.07 4.15 -21.61
C ASN A 179 14.74 4.12 -20.23
N LEU A 180 15.53 3.10 -19.95
CA LEU A 180 16.27 3.02 -18.69
C LEU A 180 17.34 4.10 -18.59
N LYS A 181 18.02 4.43 -19.70
CA LYS A 181 18.96 5.57 -19.75
C LYS A 181 18.24 6.89 -19.49
N ILE A 182 17.16 7.17 -20.22
CA ILE A 182 16.33 8.37 -20.02
C ILE A 182 15.89 8.49 -18.56
N MET A 183 15.40 7.41 -17.96
CA MET A 183 14.97 7.41 -16.57
C MET A 183 16.13 7.62 -15.60
N LYS A 184 17.30 7.03 -15.87
CA LYS A 184 18.52 7.23 -15.09
C LYS A 184 18.96 8.70 -15.13
N ASP A 185 18.92 9.34 -16.29
CA ASP A 185 19.29 10.74 -16.46
C ASP A 185 18.31 11.67 -15.72
N ILE A 186 17.00 11.47 -15.91
CA ILE A 186 15.95 12.28 -15.23
C ILE A 186 16.04 12.13 -13.70
N LEU A 187 16.24 10.91 -13.19
CA LEU A 187 16.40 10.68 -11.76
C LEU A 187 17.76 11.21 -11.25
N GLY A 188 18.80 11.11 -12.07
CA GLY A 188 20.14 11.65 -11.80
C GLY A 188 20.13 13.17 -11.63
N ASP A 189 19.37 13.89 -12.45
CA ASP A 189 19.12 15.33 -12.29
C ASP A 189 18.57 15.65 -10.89
N LEU A 190 17.79 14.73 -10.32
CA LEU A 190 17.20 14.81 -8.98
C LEU A 190 18.06 14.15 -7.90
N GLN A 191 19.27 13.69 -8.22
CA GLN A 191 20.14 12.92 -7.32
C GLN A 191 19.46 11.69 -6.71
N LEU A 192 18.57 11.07 -7.48
CA LEU A 192 17.89 9.83 -7.16
C LEU A 192 18.49 8.69 -7.98
N GLY A 193 18.50 7.50 -7.40
CA GLY A 193 18.90 6.28 -8.08
C GLY A 193 17.69 5.43 -8.47
N MET A 194 17.85 4.60 -9.49
CA MET A 194 16.88 3.58 -9.86
C MET A 194 17.19 2.26 -9.13
N ASN A 195 16.17 1.57 -8.66
CA ASN A 195 16.31 0.24 -8.07
C ASN A 195 16.57 -0.79 -9.16
N LYS A 196 17.19 -1.92 -8.80
CA LYS A 196 17.41 -3.06 -9.70
C LYS A 196 16.11 -3.74 -10.15
N LYS A 197 15.00 -3.45 -9.48
CA LYS A 197 13.67 -3.96 -9.81
C LYS A 197 12.97 -3.01 -10.78
N HIS A 198 13.50 -2.93 -11.99
CA HIS A 198 12.85 -2.26 -13.11
C HIS A 198 12.58 -3.29 -14.21
N SER A 199 11.60 -3.03 -15.06
CA SER A 199 11.38 -3.81 -16.28
C SER A 199 10.97 -2.90 -17.43
N VAL A 200 11.38 -3.28 -18.64
CA VAL A 200 10.89 -2.75 -19.90
C VAL A 200 10.42 -3.94 -20.71
N GLU A 201 9.13 -3.99 -21.00
CA GLU A 201 8.48 -5.09 -21.69
C GLU A 201 7.76 -4.56 -22.92
N VAL A 202 8.06 -5.14 -24.08
CA VAL A 202 7.30 -4.90 -25.31
C VAL A 202 6.19 -5.93 -25.38
N VAL A 203 4.98 -5.46 -25.58
CA VAL A 203 3.83 -6.27 -25.90
C VAL A 203 3.59 -6.16 -27.40
N ASP A 204 3.90 -7.23 -28.13
CA ASP A 204 3.61 -7.33 -29.56
C ASP A 204 2.23 -7.96 -29.81
N ALA A 205 1.73 -7.83 -31.05
CA ALA A 205 0.39 -8.28 -31.48
C ALA A 205 0.15 -9.80 -31.31
N GLU A 206 1.21 -10.59 -31.15
CA GLU A 206 1.14 -12.04 -30.99
C GLU A 206 1.77 -12.53 -29.67
N SER A 207 2.22 -11.61 -28.81
CA SER A 207 2.99 -11.95 -27.61
C SER A 207 2.11 -12.08 -26.36
N GLU A 208 2.49 -13.01 -25.49
CA GLU A 208 2.09 -12.95 -24.08
C GLU A 208 2.88 -11.83 -23.38
N PHE A 209 2.21 -11.09 -22.50
CA PHE A 209 2.85 -10.11 -21.65
C PHE A 209 2.54 -10.36 -20.18
N LYS A 210 3.48 -9.98 -19.32
CA LYS A 210 3.35 -10.16 -17.87
C LYS A 210 4.16 -9.17 -17.08
N PHE A 211 3.46 -8.25 -16.41
CA PHE A 211 4.09 -7.30 -15.51
C PHE A 211 3.38 -7.23 -14.15
N SER A 212 4.06 -6.63 -13.16
CA SER A 212 3.50 -6.46 -11.81
C SER A 212 3.60 -5.01 -11.37
N TYR A 213 2.52 -4.48 -10.81
CA TYR A 213 2.47 -3.12 -10.29
C TYR A 213 1.57 -3.01 -9.06
N LEU A 214 2.06 -2.33 -8.01
CA LEU A 214 1.37 -2.15 -6.72
C LEU A 214 0.75 -3.42 -6.12
N GLY A 215 1.39 -4.57 -6.34
CA GLY A 215 0.98 -5.87 -5.80
C GLY A 215 -0.11 -6.60 -6.59
N TYR A 216 -0.45 -6.11 -7.78
CA TYR A 216 -1.20 -6.85 -8.80
C TYR A 216 -0.23 -7.39 -9.85
N THR A 217 -0.62 -8.47 -10.52
CA THR A 217 0.03 -8.99 -11.73
C THR A 217 -0.97 -8.89 -12.86
N PHE A 218 -0.52 -8.37 -14.00
CA PHE A 218 -1.27 -8.24 -15.22
C PHE A 218 -0.68 -9.22 -16.22
N THR A 219 -1.52 -10.05 -16.81
CA THR A 219 -1.14 -11.04 -17.82
C THR A 219 -2.15 -11.00 -18.94
N GLY A 220 -1.68 -11.03 -20.17
CA GLY A 220 -2.56 -11.09 -21.33
C GLY A 220 -1.81 -11.66 -22.51
N GLN A 221 -2.57 -12.12 -23.50
CA GLN A 221 -2.06 -12.46 -24.81
C GLN A 221 -2.83 -11.60 -25.79
N THR A 222 -2.15 -10.93 -26.71
CA THR A 222 -2.80 -9.95 -27.59
C THR A 222 -3.82 -10.58 -28.56
N GLN A 223 -3.77 -11.90 -28.75
CA GLN A 223 -4.79 -12.70 -29.45
C GLN A 223 -5.87 -13.30 -28.53
N SER A 224 -5.66 -13.28 -27.21
CA SER A 224 -6.67 -13.66 -26.23
C SER A 224 -7.60 -12.48 -26.00
N GLU A 225 -8.89 -12.79 -25.85
CA GLU A 225 -9.89 -11.76 -25.59
C GLU A 225 -9.57 -11.01 -24.29
N LYS A 226 -9.23 -11.66 -23.16
CA LYS A 226 -9.31 -10.99 -21.85
C LYS A 226 -7.98 -10.78 -21.12
N LEU A 227 -7.80 -9.57 -20.58
CA LEU A 227 -6.74 -9.25 -19.63
C LEU A 227 -6.97 -10.02 -18.32
N ASN A 228 -6.01 -10.83 -17.89
CA ASN A 228 -5.99 -11.41 -16.56
C ASN A 228 -5.29 -10.46 -15.57
N VAL A 229 -5.99 -10.16 -14.47
CA VAL A 229 -5.52 -9.40 -13.32
C VAL A 229 -5.59 -10.29 -12.09
N SER A 230 -4.41 -10.60 -11.53
CA SER A 230 -4.25 -11.46 -10.34
C SER A 230 -3.44 -10.76 -9.24
N VAL A 231 -3.31 -11.42 -8.09
CA VAL A 231 -2.49 -10.91 -6.97
C VAL A 231 -1.03 -11.30 -7.16
N ASP A 232 -0.09 -10.38 -6.95
CA ASP A 232 1.35 -10.66 -6.99
C ASP A 232 1.72 -11.81 -6.01
N SER A 233 2.44 -12.81 -6.51
CA SER A 233 2.81 -14.02 -5.76
C SER A 233 3.55 -13.73 -4.44
N LYS A 234 4.35 -12.65 -4.37
CA LYS A 234 5.02 -12.22 -3.13
C LYS A 234 4.00 -11.74 -2.10
N LYS A 235 2.87 -11.17 -2.52
CA LYS A 235 1.77 -10.79 -1.62
C LYS A 235 1.03 -12.03 -1.14
N ILE A 236 0.71 -12.98 -2.02
CA ILE A 236 0.09 -14.26 -1.63
C ILE A 236 0.94 -14.98 -0.58
N LYS A 237 2.27 -15.08 -0.80
CA LYS A 237 3.22 -15.64 0.18
C LYS A 237 3.17 -14.93 1.54
N LYS A 238 2.98 -13.61 1.56
CA LYS A 238 2.82 -12.84 2.81
C LYS A 238 1.52 -13.18 3.53
N TYR A 239 0.39 -13.29 2.83
CA TYR A 239 -0.88 -13.72 3.44
C TYR A 239 -0.80 -15.13 4.00
N LYS A 240 -0.25 -16.09 3.23
CA LYS A 240 0.00 -17.46 3.71
C LYS A 240 0.87 -17.47 4.98
N LYS A 241 1.94 -16.65 5.03
CA LYS A 241 2.76 -16.49 6.24
C LYS A 241 1.96 -15.93 7.41
N SER A 242 1.15 -14.90 7.20
CA SER A 242 0.29 -14.33 8.25
C SER A 242 -0.69 -15.34 8.81
N ILE A 243 -1.34 -16.14 7.96
CA ILE A 243 -2.23 -17.23 8.37
C ILE A 243 -1.45 -18.21 9.27
N ARG A 244 -0.31 -18.72 8.81
CA ARG A 244 0.55 -19.62 9.60
C ARG A 244 0.93 -19.03 10.96
N MET A 245 1.27 -17.75 11.02
CA MET A 245 1.61 -17.08 12.28
C MET A 245 0.41 -17.00 13.23
N LEU A 246 -0.80 -16.74 12.73
CA LEU A 246 -2.02 -16.71 13.54
C LEU A 246 -2.34 -18.09 14.13
N PHE A 247 -2.26 -19.15 13.33
CA PHE A 247 -2.45 -20.52 13.82
C PHE A 247 -1.34 -20.95 14.78
N SER A 248 -0.08 -20.60 14.51
CA SER A 248 1.04 -20.86 15.44
C SER A 248 0.83 -20.18 16.79
N LYS A 249 0.42 -18.90 16.79
CA LYS A 249 0.02 -18.19 18.03
C LYS A 249 -1.10 -18.95 18.72
N PHE A 250 -2.19 -19.28 18.04
CA PHE A 250 -3.30 -20.05 18.62
C PHE A 250 -2.84 -21.39 19.23
N ASN A 251 -1.90 -22.09 18.59
CA ASN A 251 -1.41 -23.40 19.02
C ASN A 251 -0.50 -23.39 20.25
N ARG A 252 0.26 -22.31 20.48
CA ARG A 252 1.19 -22.23 21.63
C ARG A 252 0.54 -21.96 22.99
N GLY A 253 -0.73 -21.56 23.04
CA GLY A 253 -1.38 -21.20 24.31
C GLY A 253 -2.51 -22.13 24.69
N VAL A 254 -2.96 -22.00 25.94
CA VAL A 254 -4.09 -22.73 26.51
C VAL A 254 -5.33 -22.55 25.62
N LYS A 255 -5.98 -23.68 25.30
CA LYS A 255 -7.16 -23.69 24.44
C LYS A 255 -8.34 -23.12 25.21
N SER A 256 -8.87 -21.99 24.74
CA SER A 256 -10.06 -21.36 25.30
C SER A 256 -10.94 -20.82 24.18
N GLN A 257 -12.21 -20.59 24.50
CA GLN A 257 -13.16 -20.04 23.54
C GLN A 257 -12.77 -18.63 23.09
N SER A 258 -12.29 -17.77 24.00
CA SER A 258 -11.77 -16.45 23.65
C SER A 258 -10.56 -16.53 22.72
N ARG A 259 -9.63 -17.46 22.96
CA ARG A 259 -8.48 -17.66 22.07
C ARG A 259 -8.89 -18.09 20.66
N PHE A 260 -9.91 -18.94 20.55
CA PHE A 260 -10.49 -19.31 19.25
C PHE A 260 -11.09 -18.08 18.55
N TYR A 261 -11.89 -17.27 19.24
CA TYR A 261 -12.48 -16.08 18.63
C TYR A 261 -11.43 -15.03 18.26
N LYS A 262 -10.35 -14.90 19.02
CA LYS A 262 -9.19 -14.07 18.65
C LYS A 262 -8.54 -14.56 17.34
N LEU A 263 -8.40 -15.87 17.14
CA LEU A 263 -7.95 -16.44 15.86
C LEU A 263 -8.95 -16.12 14.74
N TYR A 264 -10.23 -16.41 14.96
CA TYR A 264 -11.30 -16.22 13.97
C TYR A 264 -11.40 -14.76 13.50
N TYR A 265 -11.48 -13.78 14.41
CA TYR A 265 -11.59 -12.37 14.04
C TYR A 265 -10.32 -11.84 13.38
N ASN A 266 -9.13 -12.32 13.78
CA ASN A 266 -7.89 -11.98 13.09
C ASN A 266 -7.86 -12.52 11.65
N LEU A 267 -8.26 -13.77 11.42
CA LEU A 267 -8.37 -14.34 10.08
C LEU A 267 -9.44 -13.62 9.24
N ARG A 268 -10.60 -13.34 9.84
CA ARG A 268 -11.68 -12.57 9.21
C ARG A 268 -11.19 -11.20 8.76
N ASN A 269 -10.54 -10.46 9.64
CA ASN A 269 -10.01 -9.13 9.34
C ASN A 269 -8.85 -9.16 8.33
N LEU A 270 -8.08 -10.24 8.30
CA LEU A 270 -7.01 -10.43 7.33
C LEU A 270 -7.56 -10.67 5.92
N LEU A 271 -8.61 -11.49 5.79
CA LEU A 271 -9.09 -11.99 4.50
C LEU A 271 -10.24 -11.14 3.92
N TRP A 272 -11.15 -10.67 4.75
CA TRP A 272 -12.38 -10.03 4.33
C TRP A 272 -12.37 -8.53 4.62
N GLU A 273 -13.26 -7.81 3.93
CA GLU A 273 -13.35 -6.36 4.05
C GLU A 273 -13.75 -5.96 5.48
N THR A 274 -12.85 -5.28 6.18
CA THR A 274 -13.04 -4.71 7.52
C THR A 274 -12.92 -3.20 7.46
N GLY A 275 -14.00 -2.51 7.81
CA GLY A 275 -14.00 -1.07 8.07
C GLY A 275 -13.74 -0.79 9.55
N THR A 276 -12.90 0.20 9.86
CA THR A 276 -12.71 0.72 11.21
C THR A 276 -12.19 2.15 11.11
N LYS A 277 -11.72 2.72 12.22
CA LYS A 277 -11.08 4.03 12.21
C LYS A 277 -9.78 4.03 12.97
N ASN A 278 -8.93 4.96 12.61
CA ASN A 278 -7.73 5.23 13.37
C ASN A 278 -8.10 6.06 14.60
N PHE A 279 -8.08 5.42 15.77
CA PHE A 279 -8.42 6.03 17.06
C PHE A 279 -7.56 7.24 17.45
N LYS A 280 -6.48 7.54 16.73
CA LYS A 280 -5.63 8.72 16.98
C LYS A 280 -6.05 9.96 16.22
N ASN A 281 -6.64 9.80 15.04
CA ASN A 281 -7.01 10.94 14.18
C ASN A 281 -8.47 10.89 13.68
N GLY A 282 -9.25 9.91 14.17
CA GLY A 282 -10.65 9.71 13.81
C GLY A 282 -10.88 9.23 12.38
N LYS A 283 -9.84 9.12 11.54
CA LYS A 283 -9.98 8.83 10.12
C LYS A 283 -10.38 7.37 9.91
N GLU A 284 -11.49 7.18 9.22
CA GLU A 284 -11.95 5.85 8.82
C GLU A 284 -11.03 5.24 7.76
N PHE A 285 -10.88 3.92 7.82
CA PHE A 285 -10.17 3.16 6.82
C PHE A 285 -10.73 1.74 6.72
N THR A 286 -10.57 1.17 5.54
CA THR A 286 -10.98 -0.19 5.23
C THR A 286 -9.75 -1.01 4.85
N PHE A 287 -9.73 -2.29 5.23
CA PHE A 287 -8.64 -3.21 4.94
C PHE A 287 -9.16 -4.65 4.78
N GLY A 288 -8.25 -5.56 4.47
CA GLY A 288 -8.53 -6.97 4.23
C GLY A 288 -8.16 -7.38 2.82
N PHE A 289 -7.87 -8.67 2.61
CA PHE A 289 -7.42 -9.17 1.30
C PHE A 289 -8.43 -8.85 0.18
N LYS A 290 -9.72 -9.16 0.36
CA LYS A 290 -10.76 -8.91 -0.64
C LYS A 290 -10.93 -7.42 -0.96
N TYR A 291 -10.74 -6.53 0.01
CA TYR A 291 -10.75 -5.07 -0.22
C TYR A 291 -9.51 -4.60 -0.99
N ASN A 292 -8.33 -5.08 -0.59
CA ASN A 292 -7.05 -4.68 -1.18
C ASN A 292 -6.84 -5.16 -2.62
N TYR A 293 -7.58 -6.20 -3.04
CA TYR A 293 -7.47 -6.88 -4.33
C TYR A 293 -8.84 -7.04 -5.00
N ARG A 294 -9.65 -5.98 -4.95
CA ARG A 294 -11.01 -5.96 -5.51
C ARG A 294 -11.06 -5.89 -7.04
N GLU A 295 -9.96 -5.54 -7.68
CA GLU A 295 -9.85 -5.38 -9.15
C GLU A 295 -9.33 -6.65 -9.85
N ILE A 296 -9.21 -7.78 -9.13
CA ILE A 296 -8.78 -9.05 -9.74
C ILE A 296 -9.95 -9.70 -10.48
N ASN A 297 -9.65 -10.39 -11.57
CA ASN A 297 -10.58 -11.27 -12.29
C ASN A 297 -10.07 -12.73 -12.36
N ASP A 298 -8.81 -12.98 -12.00
CA ASP A 298 -8.26 -14.31 -11.76
C ASP A 298 -8.24 -14.63 -10.25
N TYR A 299 -8.97 -15.68 -9.91
CA TYR A 299 -9.21 -16.12 -8.54
C TYR A 299 -8.29 -17.25 -8.07
N SER A 300 -7.27 -17.63 -8.83
CA SER A 300 -6.23 -18.61 -8.41
C SER A 300 -5.63 -18.28 -7.03
N SER A 301 -5.48 -16.99 -6.74
CA SER A 301 -5.02 -16.53 -5.42
C SER A 301 -5.97 -16.89 -4.26
N PHE A 302 -7.27 -17.05 -4.51
CA PHE A 302 -8.24 -17.49 -3.52
C PHE A 302 -8.03 -18.96 -3.18
N ASP A 303 -7.85 -19.80 -4.20
CA ASP A 303 -7.59 -21.23 -4.02
C ASP A 303 -6.31 -21.45 -3.22
N GLU A 304 -5.24 -20.74 -3.57
CA GLU A 304 -3.97 -20.79 -2.85
C GLU A 304 -4.13 -20.43 -1.35
N ILE A 305 -4.91 -19.39 -1.03
CA ILE A 305 -5.16 -18.97 0.35
C ILE A 305 -6.08 -19.96 1.08
N ASN A 306 -7.12 -20.45 0.41
CA ASN A 306 -8.06 -21.42 0.95
C ASN A 306 -7.38 -22.76 1.25
N GLN A 307 -6.46 -23.20 0.39
CA GLN A 307 -5.65 -24.41 0.61
C GLN A 307 -4.74 -24.26 1.84
N GLU A 308 -4.09 -23.10 2.01
CA GLU A 308 -3.30 -22.84 3.22
C GLU A 308 -4.19 -22.85 4.47
N LEU A 309 -5.34 -22.19 4.42
CA LEU A 309 -6.30 -22.15 5.54
C LEU A 309 -6.80 -23.56 5.88
N LYS A 310 -7.19 -24.35 4.87
CA LYS A 310 -7.61 -25.75 5.01
C LYS A 310 -6.50 -26.60 5.66
N SER A 311 -5.26 -26.46 5.20
CA SER A 311 -4.10 -27.16 5.77
C SER A 311 -3.90 -26.82 7.25
N GLN A 312 -4.00 -25.55 7.62
CA GLN A 312 -3.85 -25.12 9.02
C GLN A 312 -5.00 -25.59 9.91
N ILE A 313 -6.24 -25.58 9.41
CA ILE A 313 -7.40 -26.11 10.13
C ILE A 313 -7.23 -27.61 10.39
N TYR A 314 -6.81 -28.38 9.38
CA TYR A 314 -6.59 -29.82 9.51
C TYR A 314 -5.48 -30.15 10.53
N LYS A 315 -4.36 -29.42 10.49
CA LYS A 315 -3.25 -29.60 11.44
C LYS A 315 -3.64 -29.29 12.88
N ALA A 316 -4.58 -28.36 13.09
CA ALA A 316 -5.09 -28.01 14.40
C ALA A 316 -6.21 -28.98 14.84
N LYS A 317 -5.84 -30.16 15.34
CA LYS A 317 -6.77 -31.23 15.80
C LYS A 317 -7.73 -30.85 16.95
N SER A 318 -7.66 -29.62 17.47
CA SER A 318 -8.38 -29.18 18.68
C SER A 318 -9.71 -28.45 18.44
N PHE A 319 -10.15 -28.31 17.18
CA PHE A 319 -11.39 -27.59 16.87
C PHE A 319 -12.62 -28.49 16.92
N ASN A 320 -13.67 -28.02 17.61
CA ASN A 320 -14.99 -28.65 17.54
C ASN A 320 -15.69 -28.33 16.20
N ASN A 321 -16.82 -29.00 15.93
CA ASN A 321 -17.55 -28.84 14.66
C ASN A 321 -18.04 -27.41 14.40
N GLN A 322 -18.48 -26.69 15.44
CA GLN A 322 -18.91 -25.30 15.32
C GLN A 322 -17.74 -24.38 14.94
N GLN A 323 -16.58 -24.57 15.57
CA GLN A 323 -15.36 -23.83 15.29
C GLN A 323 -14.85 -24.09 13.87
N LYS A 324 -14.88 -25.35 13.42
CA LYS A 324 -14.55 -25.71 12.04
C LYS A 324 -15.49 -25.01 11.06
N ARG A 325 -16.81 -25.05 11.29
CA ARG A 325 -17.80 -24.35 10.44
C ARG A 325 -17.52 -22.86 10.33
N LEU A 326 -17.20 -22.20 11.46
CA LEU A 326 -16.82 -20.78 11.46
C LEU A 326 -15.53 -20.51 10.67
N LEU A 327 -14.51 -21.35 10.79
CA LEU A 327 -13.27 -21.16 10.03
C LEU A 327 -13.47 -21.41 8.53
N HIS A 328 -14.24 -22.44 8.16
CA HIS A 328 -14.63 -22.69 6.77
C HIS A 328 -15.50 -21.57 6.20
N SER A 329 -16.30 -20.89 7.03
CA SER A 329 -17.06 -19.72 6.58
C SER A 329 -16.17 -18.54 6.17
N LEU A 330 -14.85 -18.57 6.44
CA LEU A 330 -13.91 -17.54 6.01
C LEU A 330 -13.24 -17.84 4.66
N PHE A 331 -13.50 -19.00 4.04
CA PHE A 331 -12.93 -19.34 2.73
C PHE A 331 -13.38 -18.31 1.71
N LEU A 332 -12.40 -17.79 0.97
CA LEU A 332 -12.55 -16.80 -0.08
C LEU A 332 -13.30 -17.42 -1.25
N ASP A 333 -14.18 -16.63 -1.83
CA ASP A 333 -14.99 -17.02 -2.97
C ASP A 333 -15.30 -15.77 -3.79
N LYS A 334 -15.53 -15.94 -5.10
CA LYS A 334 -15.75 -14.82 -6.01
C LYS A 334 -17.09 -14.12 -5.75
N ASP A 335 -18.14 -14.89 -5.53
CA ASP A 335 -19.54 -14.44 -5.42
C ASP A 335 -19.90 -14.06 -3.97
N LYS A 336 -19.14 -14.58 -3.02
CA LYS A 336 -19.33 -14.31 -1.61
C LYS A 336 -18.84 -12.92 -1.21
N VAL A 337 -19.72 -12.17 -0.55
CA VAL A 337 -19.42 -10.84 0.00
C VAL A 337 -19.51 -10.87 1.53
N GLN A 338 -18.36 -10.81 2.21
CA GLN A 338 -18.32 -10.55 3.66
C GLN A 338 -17.63 -9.23 3.94
N LYS A 339 -18.39 -8.31 4.53
CA LYS A 339 -17.96 -6.98 4.93
C LYS A 339 -18.46 -6.68 6.33
N PHE A 340 -17.61 -6.06 7.15
CA PHE A 340 -17.94 -5.70 8.52
C PHE A 340 -17.26 -4.39 8.84
N ASN A 341 -18.06 -3.37 9.09
CA ASN A 341 -17.57 -2.07 9.51
C ASN A 341 -17.83 -1.91 11.01
N PHE A 342 -16.76 -1.86 11.80
CA PHE A 342 -16.84 -1.67 13.24
C PHE A 342 -17.46 -0.31 13.60
N ASN A 343 -17.24 0.73 12.79
CA ASN A 343 -17.74 2.08 13.09
C ASN A 343 -19.27 2.18 12.97
N SER A 344 -19.88 1.34 12.13
CA SER A 344 -21.33 1.26 11.93
C SER A 344 -21.98 0.10 12.69
N ALA A 345 -21.23 -0.66 13.48
CA ALA A 345 -21.75 -1.78 14.25
C ALA A 345 -22.63 -1.31 15.41
N SER A 346 -23.73 -2.02 15.67
CA SER A 346 -24.63 -1.72 16.78
C SER A 346 -23.98 -2.05 18.13
N LYS A 347 -24.44 -1.39 19.21
CA LYS A 347 -23.96 -1.68 20.57
C LYS A 347 -24.05 -3.18 20.93
N PRO A 348 -25.17 -3.90 20.65
CA PRO A 348 -25.26 -5.34 20.89
C PRO A 348 -24.23 -6.16 20.11
N GLN A 349 -23.94 -5.79 18.85
CA GLN A 349 -22.93 -6.47 18.03
C GLN A 349 -21.53 -6.33 18.65
N LEU A 350 -21.15 -5.11 19.05
CA LEU A 350 -19.86 -4.85 19.70
C LEU A 350 -19.74 -5.60 21.03
N ILE A 351 -20.76 -5.54 21.89
CA ILE A 351 -20.79 -6.28 23.16
C ILE A 351 -20.67 -7.79 22.91
N GLY A 352 -21.34 -8.31 21.87
CA GLY A 352 -21.23 -9.72 21.48
C GLY A 352 -19.80 -10.13 21.10
N ILE A 353 -19.08 -9.28 20.36
CA ILE A 353 -17.66 -9.50 20.03
C ILE A 353 -16.81 -9.44 21.30
N MET A 354 -17.02 -8.45 22.18
CA MET A 354 -16.26 -8.28 23.42
C MET A 354 -16.43 -9.47 24.37
N ARG A 355 -17.67 -9.97 24.55
CA ARG A 355 -17.96 -11.19 25.31
C ARG A 355 -17.21 -12.40 24.74
N LYS A 356 -17.25 -12.58 23.41
CA LYS A 356 -16.51 -13.66 22.72
C LYS A 356 -14.99 -13.56 22.93
N LEU A 357 -14.45 -12.35 23.06
CA LEU A 357 -13.03 -12.10 23.31
C LEU A 357 -12.66 -12.05 24.80
N ASN A 358 -13.63 -12.23 25.71
CA ASN A 358 -13.43 -12.05 27.16
C ASN A 358 -12.91 -10.65 27.53
N VAL A 359 -13.45 -9.61 26.89
CA VAL A 359 -13.11 -8.20 27.15
C VAL A 359 -14.26 -7.53 27.88
N THR A 360 -14.00 -6.94 29.04
CA THR A 360 -14.98 -6.18 29.81
C THR A 360 -15.20 -4.79 29.18
N PRO A 361 -16.44 -4.41 28.82
CA PRO A 361 -16.74 -3.09 28.29
C PRO A 361 -16.41 -1.98 29.29
N GLN A 362 -15.63 -0.99 28.84
CA GLN A 362 -15.37 0.21 29.63
C GLN A 362 -16.45 1.27 29.39
N SER A 363 -16.67 2.12 30.39
CA SER A 363 -17.43 3.36 30.23
C SER A 363 -16.63 4.38 29.41
N SER A 364 -17.34 5.30 28.75
CA SER A 364 -16.70 6.44 28.09
C SER A 364 -16.24 7.45 29.15
N ILE A 365 -15.02 7.96 29.01
CA ILE A 365 -14.49 9.05 29.82
C ILE A 365 -14.49 10.32 28.95
N GLY A 366 -15.09 11.41 29.45
CA GLY A 366 -15.14 12.69 28.71
C GLY A 366 -16.08 12.66 27.50
N THR A 367 -15.64 13.24 26.38
CA THR A 367 -16.46 13.45 25.17
C THR A 367 -16.32 12.32 24.12
N GLU A 368 -15.61 11.23 24.44
CA GLU A 368 -15.45 10.12 23.50
C GLU A 368 -16.73 9.31 23.32
N ARG A 369 -17.07 8.97 22.08
CA ARG A 369 -18.23 8.11 21.80
C ARG A 369 -17.97 6.71 22.35
N LEU A 370 -18.87 6.19 23.18
CA LEU A 370 -18.76 4.88 23.83
C LEU A 370 -18.39 3.72 22.86
N CYS A 371 -18.98 3.69 21.66
CA CYS A 371 -18.64 2.66 20.66
C CYS A 371 -17.17 2.71 20.26
N ASP A 372 -16.55 3.89 20.22
CA ASP A 372 -15.15 4.05 19.82
C ASP A 372 -14.21 3.45 20.86
N VAL A 373 -14.53 3.65 22.14
CA VAL A 373 -13.82 3.03 23.27
C VAL A 373 -13.86 1.51 23.12
N TRP A 374 -15.05 0.95 22.87
CA TRP A 374 -15.22 -0.49 22.72
C TRP A 374 -14.50 -1.06 21.50
N ILE A 375 -14.56 -0.38 20.34
CA ILE A 375 -13.81 -0.84 19.16
C ILE A 375 -12.30 -0.78 19.44
N SER A 376 -11.82 0.26 20.11
CA SER A 376 -10.42 0.37 20.54
C SER A 376 -10.00 -0.80 21.45
N GLN A 377 -10.84 -1.17 22.41
CA GLN A 377 -10.62 -2.34 23.28
C GLN A 377 -10.58 -3.65 22.48
N ILE A 378 -11.50 -3.84 21.53
CA ILE A 378 -11.50 -5.02 20.65
C ILE A 378 -10.20 -5.11 19.84
N PHE A 379 -9.78 -4.03 19.21
CA PHE A 379 -8.54 -4.03 18.39
C PHE A 379 -7.30 -4.22 19.26
N LYS A 380 -7.27 -3.64 20.46
CA LYS A 380 -6.20 -3.89 21.44
C LYS A 380 -6.12 -5.38 21.78
N GLU A 381 -7.25 -6.05 22.01
CA GLU A 381 -7.26 -7.49 22.26
C GLU A 381 -6.86 -8.31 21.03
N LEU A 382 -7.28 -7.94 19.82
CA LEU A 382 -6.94 -8.72 18.62
C LEU A 382 -5.46 -8.65 18.24
N TYR A 383 -4.81 -7.50 18.43
CA TYR A 383 -3.48 -7.20 17.87
C TYR A 383 -2.35 -7.01 18.90
N ASN A 384 -2.65 -7.07 20.21
CA ASN A 384 -1.64 -7.35 21.24
C ASN A 384 -1.35 -8.86 21.30
#